data_AF-A0A7V5LD87-F1
#
_entry.id   AF-A0A7V5LD87-F1
#
_cell.length_a   1.000
_cell.length_b   1.000
_cell.length_c   1.000
_cell.angle_alpha   90.00
_cell.angle_beta   90.00
_cell.angle_gamma   90.00
#
_symmetry.space_group_name_H-M   'P 1'
#
loop_
_entity.id
_entity.type
_entity.pdbx_description
1 polymer ?
#
loop_
_entity_poly.entity_id
_entity_poly.type
_entity_poly.pdbx_seq_one_letter_code
_entity_poly.pdbx_strand_id
1 'polypeptide(L)'
;PSGHLPLKRGGGILNGPGKLTKHLRITKSLNGLDLTKKTKLWVESAPRPLKFKRKIVKSPRIGVSYARHCQKWKWNFKLTKLNS
;
A
#
# COMPACT_ATOMS: atom_id res chain seq x y z
N PRO A 1 -21.27 12.78 -13.86
CA PRO A 1 -21.01 13.05 -12.43
C PRO A 1 -19.65 12.46 -12.00
N SER A 2 -18.59 13.23 -12.19
CA SER A 2 -17.21 12.84 -11.90
C SER A 2 -16.93 12.96 -10.40
N GLY A 3 -17.31 11.93 -9.64
CA GLY A 3 -17.05 11.83 -8.20
C GLY A 3 -15.56 11.64 -7.90
N HIS A 4 -14.78 12.72 -7.94
CA HIS A 4 -13.47 12.75 -7.30
C HIS A 4 -13.68 12.81 -5.78
N LEU A 5 -13.59 11.64 -5.12
CA LEU A 5 -13.52 11.58 -3.67
C LEU A 5 -12.22 12.27 -3.21
N PRO A 6 -12.30 13.35 -2.42
CA PRO A 6 -11.10 14.03 -1.93
C PRO A 6 -10.27 13.08 -1.07
N LEU A 7 -8.94 13.17 -1.18
CA LEU A 7 -7.99 12.45 -0.34
C LEU A 7 -8.12 12.93 1.12
N LYS A 8 -9.08 12.39 1.88
CA LYS A 8 -9.15 12.61 3.32
C LYS A 8 -7.98 11.89 3.98
N ARG A 9 -7.07 12.65 4.60
CA ARG A 9 -6.10 12.12 5.58
C ARG A 9 -6.86 11.73 6.85
N GLY A 10 -7.44 10.53 6.84
CA GLY A 10 -8.17 9.94 7.95
C GLY A 10 -8.54 8.50 7.57
N GLY A 11 -8.09 7.53 8.36
CA GLY A 11 -8.01 6.12 7.98
C GLY A 11 -9.35 5.51 7.55
N GLY A 12 -9.39 4.93 6.35
CA GLY A 12 -10.53 4.10 5.94
C GLY A 12 -10.57 3.77 4.46
N ILE A 13 -10.10 4.67 3.59
CA ILE A 13 -10.27 4.53 2.14
C ILE A 13 -9.18 3.67 1.50
N LEU A 14 -7.93 3.71 1.98
CA LEU A 14 -6.77 3.04 1.33
C LEU A 14 -6.09 1.98 2.21
N ASN A 15 -6.82 1.37 3.14
CA ASN A 15 -6.27 0.43 4.13
C ASN A 15 -6.20 -1.04 3.66
N GLY A 16 -6.28 -1.30 2.35
CA GLY A 16 -6.18 -2.64 1.79
C GLY A 16 -5.89 -2.61 0.29
N PRO A 17 -5.34 -3.71 -0.25
CA PRO A 17 -4.86 -3.76 -1.65
C PRO A 17 -5.99 -3.48 -2.65
N GLY A 18 -7.15 -4.12 -2.49
CA GLY A 18 -8.29 -3.91 -3.39
C GLY A 18 -8.92 -2.52 -3.30
N LYS A 19 -8.93 -1.91 -2.11
CA LYS A 19 -9.44 -0.53 -1.95
C LYS A 19 -8.49 0.48 -2.58
N LEU A 20 -7.19 0.28 -2.41
CA LEU A 20 -6.14 1.11 -3.01
C LEU A 20 -6.25 1.10 -4.54
N THR A 21 -6.28 -0.08 -5.17
CA THR A 21 -6.35 -0.20 -6.62
C THR A 21 -7.64 0.39 -7.17
N LYS A 22 -8.79 0.16 -6.51
CA LYS A 22 -10.07 0.76 -6.91
C LYS A 22 -10.04 2.29 -6.86
N HIS A 23 -9.50 2.87 -5.78
CA HIS A 23 -9.42 4.33 -5.63
C HIS A 23 -8.50 4.97 -6.67
N LEU A 24 -7.34 4.34 -6.94
CA LEU A 24 -6.38 4.82 -7.93
C LEU A 24 -6.70 4.41 -9.37
N ARG A 25 -7.82 3.71 -9.60
CA ARG A 25 -8.22 3.15 -10.91
C ARG A 25 -7.15 2.28 -11.56
N ILE A 26 -6.42 1.52 -10.75
CA ILE A 26 -5.45 0.52 -11.23
C ILE A 26 -6.25 -0.69 -11.70
N THR A 27 -6.24 -0.94 -13.01
CA THR A 27 -6.94 -2.07 -13.64
C THR A 27 -5.94 -3.02 -14.31
N LYS A 28 -6.44 -4.15 -14.82
CA LYS A 28 -5.62 -5.16 -15.52
C LYS A 28 -4.91 -4.62 -16.77
N SER A 29 -5.39 -3.51 -17.36
CA SER A 29 -4.73 -2.88 -18.52
C SER A 29 -3.36 -2.29 -18.20
N LEU A 30 -3.02 -2.11 -16.92
CA LEU A 30 -1.71 -1.66 -16.47
C LEU A 30 -0.75 -2.82 -16.15
N ASN A 31 -1.17 -4.07 -16.31
CA ASN A 31 -0.29 -5.23 -16.09
C ASN A 31 0.87 -5.22 -17.10
N GLY A 32 2.09 -5.53 -16.63
CA GLY A 32 3.29 -5.53 -17.45
C GLY A 32 3.90 -4.14 -17.68
N LEU A 33 3.29 -3.07 -17.15
CA LEU A 33 3.87 -1.73 -17.21
C LEU A 33 5.16 -1.67 -16.40
N ASP A 34 6.20 -1.10 -17.02
CA ASP A 34 7.50 -0.88 -16.39
C ASP A 34 7.43 0.34 -15.45
N LEU A 35 7.41 0.08 -14.14
CA LEU A 35 7.31 1.11 -13.09
C LEU A 35 8.58 1.96 -12.95
N THR A 36 9.69 1.58 -13.59
CA THR A 36 10.92 2.40 -13.61
C THR A 36 10.79 3.58 -14.58
N LYS A 37 9.88 3.47 -15.54
CA LYS A 37 9.55 4.53 -16.50
C LYS A 37 8.38 5.34 -15.96
N LYS A 38 8.58 6.63 -15.71
CA LYS A 38 7.55 7.56 -15.21
C LYS A 38 6.48 7.84 -16.27
N THR A 39 5.57 6.88 -16.45
CA THR A 39 4.54 6.92 -17.48
C THR A 39 3.15 7.07 -16.86
N LYS A 40 2.29 6.05 -16.94
CA LYS A 40 0.90 6.09 -16.48
C LYS A 40 0.75 5.77 -14.98
N LEU A 41 1.71 5.04 -14.42
CA LEU A 41 1.79 4.67 -13.00
C LEU A 41 3.26 4.66 -12.60
N TRP A 42 3.62 5.36 -11.53
CA TRP A 42 5.00 5.46 -11.08
C TRP A 42 5.09 5.55 -9.55
N VAL A 43 6.29 5.34 -9.03
CA VAL A 43 6.63 5.59 -7.62
C VAL A 43 7.51 6.83 -7.56
N GLU A 44 7.24 7.70 -6.59
CA GLU A 44 8.04 8.89 -6.33
C GLU A 44 8.69 8.83 -4.95
N SER A 45 9.82 9.52 -4.80
CA SER A 45 10.43 9.71 -3.49
C SER A 45 9.53 10.60 -2.63
N ALA A 46 9.44 10.29 -1.33
CA ALA A 46 8.64 11.09 -0.42
C ALA A 46 9.23 12.52 -0.30
N PRO A 47 8.42 13.58 -0.46
CA PRO A 47 8.92 14.96 -0.56
C PRO A 47 9.48 15.52 0.77
N ARG A 48 9.31 14.83 1.90
CA ARG A 48 9.85 15.20 3.21
C ARG A 48 10.14 13.96 4.06
N PRO A 49 11.08 14.03 5.02
CA PRO A 49 11.17 13.02 6.07
C PRO A 49 9.79 12.88 6.73
N LEU A 50 9.39 11.63 6.98
CA LEU A 50 8.11 11.34 7.59
C LEU A 50 7.98 12.15 8.89
N LYS A 51 6.85 12.84 9.08
CA LYS A 51 6.59 13.75 10.22
C LYS A 51 6.76 13.12 11.61
N PHE A 52 6.90 11.80 11.70
CA PHE A 52 7.05 11.06 12.95
C PHE A 52 8.08 9.95 12.74
N LYS A 53 8.84 9.63 13.79
CA LYS A 53 9.64 8.39 13.82
C LYS A 53 8.68 7.21 13.64
N ARG A 54 8.89 6.42 12.59
CA ARG A 54 8.09 5.23 12.30
C ARG A 54 8.96 3.99 12.49
N LYS A 55 8.35 2.93 13.03
CA LYS A 55 8.96 1.60 13.10
C LYS A 55 8.36 0.72 12.02
N ILE A 56 9.20 -0.11 11.39
CA ILE A 56 8.74 -1.19 10.52
C ILE A 56 8.38 -2.38 11.41
N VAL A 57 7.11 -2.78 11.39
CA VAL A 57 6.62 -3.98 12.05
C VAL A 57 6.45 -5.09 11.02
N LYS A 58 6.92 -6.29 11.37
CA LYS A 58 6.82 -7.50 10.55
C LYS A 58 5.74 -8.42 11.12
N SER A 59 4.87 -8.95 10.27
CA SER A 59 3.82 -9.91 10.66
C SER A 59 3.57 -10.94 9.56
N PRO A 60 2.82 -12.02 9.85
CA PRO A 60 2.35 -12.95 8.81
C PRO A 60 1.57 -12.25 7.69
N ARG A 61 1.64 -12.82 6.48
CA ARG A 61 0.84 -12.39 5.32
C ARG A 61 -0.65 -12.68 5.56
N ILE A 62 -1.52 -11.87 4.97
CA ILE A 62 -2.99 -11.99 5.12
C ILE A 62 -3.53 -12.84 3.96
N GLY A 63 -4.45 -13.77 4.24
CA GLY A 63 -5.14 -14.56 3.20
C GLY A 63 -4.31 -15.69 2.58
N VAL A 64 -3.26 -16.17 3.26
CA VAL A 64 -2.36 -17.23 2.75
C VAL A 64 -2.39 -18.50 3.58
N SER A 65 -3.55 -18.85 4.17
CA SER A 65 -3.69 -20.08 4.97
C SER A 65 -3.32 -21.36 4.20
N TYR A 66 -3.49 -21.34 2.88
CA TYR A 66 -3.10 -22.42 1.97
C TYR A 66 -1.58 -22.66 1.92
N ALA A 67 -0.75 -21.71 2.38
CA ALA A 67 0.70 -21.75 2.23
C ALA A 67 1.42 -22.61 3.30
N ARG A 68 0.72 -23.52 3.99
CA ARG A 68 1.26 -24.45 5.01
C ARG A 68 2.22 -23.74 5.98
N HIS A 69 3.46 -24.21 6.12
CA HIS A 69 4.44 -23.62 7.04
C HIS A 69 4.82 -22.18 6.66
N CYS A 70 4.80 -21.84 5.37
CA CYS A 70 5.11 -20.50 4.85
C CYS A 70 4.07 -19.44 5.25
N GLN A 71 2.90 -19.85 5.76
CA GLN A 71 1.90 -18.92 6.30
C GLN A 71 2.44 -18.16 7.53
N LYS A 72 3.37 -18.78 8.28
CA LYS A 72 3.95 -18.21 9.51
C LYS A 72 5.07 -17.20 9.25
N TRP A 73 5.57 -17.10 8.01
CA TRP A 73 6.65 -16.19 7.66
C TRP A 73 6.21 -14.74 7.79
N LYS A 74 7.05 -13.93 8.45
CA LYS A 74 6.77 -12.51 8.76
C LYS A 74 7.04 -11.59 7.55
N TRP A 75 6.41 -11.87 6.42
CA TRP A 75 6.59 -11.18 5.14
C TRP A 75 5.51 -10.14 4.84
N ASN A 76 4.88 -9.60 5.88
CA ASN A 76 3.99 -8.45 5.80
C ASN A 76 4.61 -7.30 6.60
N PHE A 77 4.91 -6.19 5.94
CA PHE A 77 5.62 -5.07 6.53
C PHE A 77 4.68 -3.86 6.63
N LYS A 78 4.57 -3.28 7.82
CA LYS A 78 3.71 -2.12 8.09
C LYS A 78 4.47 -1.05 8.86
N LEU A 79 4.13 0.20 8.60
CA LEU A 79 4.62 1.34 9.36
C LEU A 79 3.71 1.58 10.58
N THR A 80 4.29 1.64 11.77
CA THR A 80 3.61 2.09 12.99
C THR A 80 4.21 3.39 13.50
N LYS A 81 3.42 4.17 14.23
CA LYS A 81 3.95 5.28 15.03
C LYS A 81 4.73 4.70 16.21
N LEU A 82 5.87 5.32 16.53
CA LEU A 82 6.45 5.19 17.86
C LEU A 82 5.58 6.01 18.80
N ASN A 83 5.06 5.38 19.86
CA ASN A 83 4.49 6.11 20.97
C ASN A 83 5.69 6.65 21.75
N SER A 84 5.86 7.98 21.74
CA SER A 84 6.69 8.67 22.72
C SER A 84 5.90 8.83 24.01
#